data_AF-A0A7T8EEW2-F1
#
_entry.id   AF-A0A7T8EEW2-F1
#
_cell.length_a   1.000
_cell.length_b   1.000
_cell.length_c   1.000
_cell.angle_alpha   90.00
_cell.angle_beta   90.00
_cell.angle_gamma   90.00
#
_symmetry.space_group_name_H-M   'P 1'
#
loop_
_entity.id
_entity.type
_entity.pdbx_description
1 polymer ?
#
loop_
_entity_poly.entity_id
_entity_poly.type
_entity_poly.pdbx_seq_one_letter_code
_entity_poly.pdbx_strand_id
1 'polypeptide(L)'
;MTAAKLILHSPKQVGAPQLQLLTPLADGRQQLLWQYELPQAENKVVLSAFYSDSEFVVATRSGQIYAGDIETGPRLMVNLPNVGIYGHGWLDKDRGEFWYVAEQPRGDDEYPCLLGWSLADWRPIKDIWLPEYLDDRRLGSTMVRRRDGCFLFYERECDSLAQREHGFWCTNVVDGQSRFHRIEGKPQLEARRYPSIHLCPERQLALLPVSECLLDESGDSPRIGLQLQLVALESLDVLWQQPVFWFDSHDGLLDPDEFSTLLESLRSGEDACDEEELTDALESLSDGLSGIRLCRDEAAFWLRLRSGELIKGYLAPEEHFRLKALSPRYRANECPLPGDEANPFALVAFDHYDYQLTSPTANRLLLVGFEIYALDTSTVTPMLPGDADCQSLPCYFWPKPELVMSEQQSLAHGEAGLNIIEADYLELGECLLASAKEMVSRLADLPNSAKGERLEWRFNDRNGSEWTEAQFVAALIVVPGGAELLAEAVEKLLAYPDAASLRSGADKPALSDTVLALAGDDIAYLPLLARYFNMLADGPGAAFHQQHSVPLIQRRHGQGLLKSRQYRRFVQDLPWPISPA
;
A
#
# COMPACT_ATOMS: atom_id res chain seq x y z
N MET A 1 12.26 0.81 29.41
CA MET A 1 12.72 0.58 28.03
C MET A 1 11.49 0.73 27.15
N THR A 2 11.42 1.78 26.35
CA THR A 2 10.37 1.94 25.33
C THR A 2 10.57 0.85 24.29
N ALA A 3 9.52 0.10 23.95
CA ALA A 3 9.57 -0.92 22.91
C ALA A 3 10.17 -0.31 21.63
N ALA A 4 11.09 -1.02 20.99
CA ALA A 4 11.67 -0.58 19.73
C ALA A 4 10.53 -0.42 18.71
N LYS A 5 10.39 0.78 18.14
CA LYS A 5 9.33 1.06 17.17
C LYS A 5 9.67 0.36 15.86
N LEU A 6 9.04 -0.78 15.59
CA LEU A 6 9.21 -1.50 14.33
C LEU A 6 8.52 -0.76 13.18
N ILE A 7 9.06 -0.91 11.98
CA ILE A 7 8.59 -0.25 10.78
C ILE A 7 8.36 -1.31 9.71
N LEU A 8 7.12 -1.38 9.24
CA LEU A 8 6.75 -2.21 8.11
C LEU A 8 6.81 -1.33 6.85
N HIS A 9 7.78 -1.62 5.98
CA HIS A 9 8.11 -0.81 4.82
C HIS A 9 7.89 -1.60 3.53
N SER A 10 7.29 -0.97 2.51
CA SER A 10 7.11 -1.54 1.18
C SER A 10 7.79 -0.62 0.15
N PRO A 11 9.07 -0.88 -0.18
CA PRO A 11 9.80 -0.03 -1.10
C PRO A 11 9.18 -0.09 -2.50
N LYS A 12 9.12 1.06 -3.18
CA LYS A 12 8.79 1.11 -4.60
C LYS A 12 9.96 0.56 -5.41
N GLN A 13 9.79 -0.64 -5.96
CA GLN A 13 10.77 -1.26 -6.85
C GLN A 13 10.09 -1.73 -8.14
N VAL A 14 10.89 -1.90 -9.19
CA VAL A 14 10.45 -2.52 -10.45
C VAL A 14 10.45 -4.04 -10.24
N GLY A 15 9.29 -4.69 -10.38
CA GLY A 15 9.13 -6.12 -10.12
C GLY A 15 8.03 -6.39 -9.11
N ALA A 16 8.09 -7.55 -8.44
CA ALA A 16 7.11 -7.87 -7.42
C ALA A 16 7.29 -6.95 -6.19
N PRO A 17 6.19 -6.48 -5.56
CA PRO A 17 6.25 -5.67 -4.37
C PRO A 17 7.00 -6.38 -3.24
N GLN A 18 7.85 -5.63 -2.56
CA GLN A 18 8.57 -6.13 -1.40
C GLN A 18 7.98 -5.58 -0.11
N LEU A 19 8.18 -6.34 0.96
CA LEU A 19 7.88 -6.00 2.33
C LEU A 19 9.16 -6.15 3.14
N GLN A 20 9.51 -5.12 3.90
CA GLN A 20 10.70 -5.06 4.74
C GLN A 20 10.26 -4.77 6.17
N LEU A 21 10.77 -5.55 7.11
CA LEU A 21 10.70 -5.21 8.52
C LEU A 21 11.98 -4.50 8.92
N LEU A 22 11.85 -3.27 9.38
CA LEU A 22 12.96 -2.42 9.76
C LEU A 22 12.88 -2.06 11.24
N THR A 23 14.03 -1.90 11.88
CA THR A 23 14.14 -1.25 13.19
C THR A 23 14.98 0.02 13.08
N PRO A 24 14.55 1.15 13.69
CA PRO A 24 15.35 2.36 13.74
C PRO A 24 16.59 2.15 14.60
N LEU A 25 17.71 2.73 14.18
CA LEU A 25 18.95 2.82 14.93
C LEU A 25 19.10 4.22 15.55
N ALA A 26 19.84 4.31 16.65
CA ALA A 26 20.03 5.56 17.39
C ALA A 26 20.77 6.65 16.58
N ASP A 27 21.51 6.26 15.55
CA ASP A 27 22.24 7.16 14.64
C ASP A 27 21.40 7.65 13.46
N GLY A 28 20.11 7.31 13.40
CA GLY A 28 19.20 7.71 12.32
C GLY A 28 19.23 6.80 11.10
N ARG A 29 19.90 5.64 11.17
CA ARG A 29 19.80 4.60 10.14
C ARG A 29 18.65 3.62 10.44
N GLN A 30 18.34 2.75 9.50
CA GLN A 30 17.37 1.68 9.66
C GLN A 30 18.08 0.33 9.45
N GLN A 31 17.90 -0.60 10.37
CA GLN A 31 18.42 -1.96 10.21
C GLN A 31 17.35 -2.85 9.59
N LEU A 32 17.73 -3.61 8.55
CA LEU A 32 16.88 -4.65 7.95
C LEU A 32 16.83 -5.87 8.88
N LEU A 33 15.65 -6.17 9.41
CA LEU A 33 15.43 -7.40 10.18
C LEU A 33 15.16 -8.56 9.24
N TRP A 34 14.17 -8.42 8.37
CA TRP A 34 13.90 -9.34 7.27
C TRP A 34 13.28 -8.61 6.09
N GLN A 35 13.35 -9.26 4.93
CA GLN A 35 12.70 -8.85 3.71
C GLN A 35 11.92 -10.02 3.14
N TYR A 36 10.75 -9.74 2.60
CA TYR A 36 9.87 -10.70 1.97
C TYR A 36 9.35 -10.11 0.65
N GLU A 37 9.50 -10.84 -0.45
CA GLU A 37 8.89 -10.47 -1.72
C GLU A 37 7.47 -11.05 -1.77
N LEU A 38 6.47 -10.24 -2.11
CA LEU A 38 5.07 -10.66 -2.10
C LEU A 38 4.74 -11.41 -3.39
N PRO A 39 4.43 -12.71 -3.33
CA PRO A 39 4.31 -13.52 -4.53
C PRO A 39 3.23 -13.12 -5.51
N GLN A 40 3.53 -13.18 -6.80
CA GLN A 40 2.57 -13.01 -7.90
C GLN A 40 1.79 -11.66 -7.84
N ALA A 41 2.23 -10.72 -7.02
CA ALA A 41 1.65 -9.40 -6.99
C ALA A 41 2.24 -8.60 -8.16
N GLU A 42 1.56 -8.57 -9.30
CA GLU A 42 1.91 -7.63 -10.38
C GLU A 42 1.67 -6.16 -9.97
N ASN A 43 1.07 -5.94 -8.79
CA ASN A 43 0.47 -4.68 -8.43
C ASN A 43 0.90 -4.16 -7.04
N LYS A 44 0.89 -2.83 -6.96
CA LYS A 44 1.04 -1.96 -5.78
C LYS A 44 0.44 -2.55 -4.48
N VAL A 45 1.19 -2.48 -3.38
CA VAL A 45 0.67 -2.66 -2.01
C VAL A 45 -0.30 -1.53 -1.68
N VAL A 46 -1.53 -1.88 -1.29
CA VAL A 46 -2.61 -0.93 -0.96
C VAL A 46 -2.80 -0.76 0.55
N LEU A 47 -2.30 -1.70 1.35
CA LEU A 47 -2.21 -1.59 2.80
C LEU A 47 -1.01 -2.38 3.31
N SER A 48 -0.27 -1.82 4.26
CA SER A 48 0.72 -2.54 5.07
C SER A 48 0.74 -1.92 6.46
N ALA A 49 0.19 -2.63 7.45
CA ALA A 49 0.02 -2.05 8.77
C ALA A 49 0.05 -3.10 9.88
N PHE A 50 0.65 -2.73 11.01
CA PHE A 50 0.55 -3.48 12.27
C PHE A 50 -0.83 -3.31 12.89
N TYR A 51 -1.44 -4.42 13.32
CA TYR A 51 -2.68 -4.44 14.10
C TYR A 51 -2.47 -4.86 15.56
N SER A 52 -1.29 -5.39 15.88
CA SER A 52 -0.80 -5.56 17.26
C SER A 52 0.68 -5.16 17.35
N ASP A 53 1.32 -5.37 18.50
CA ASP A 53 2.76 -5.06 18.68
C ASP A 53 3.67 -5.96 17.84
N SER A 54 3.18 -7.13 17.43
CA SER A 54 3.95 -8.14 16.69
C SER A 54 3.29 -8.59 15.39
N GLU A 55 2.00 -8.31 15.17
CA GLU A 55 1.27 -8.83 14.01
C GLU A 55 0.85 -7.72 13.05
N PHE A 56 0.84 -8.07 11.76
CA PHE A 56 0.56 -7.15 10.68
C PHE A 56 -0.26 -7.79 9.57
N VAL A 57 -0.93 -6.92 8.81
CA VAL A 57 -1.66 -7.26 7.58
C VAL A 57 -1.06 -6.49 6.41
N VAL A 58 -0.97 -7.18 5.28
CA VAL A 58 -0.58 -6.58 3.99
C VAL A 58 -1.59 -6.96 2.94
N ALA A 59 -2.07 -5.98 2.19
CA ALA A 59 -3.00 -6.21 1.09
C ALA A 59 -2.43 -5.60 -0.20
N THR A 60 -2.55 -6.34 -1.29
CA THR A 60 -2.13 -5.90 -2.62
C THR A 60 -3.34 -5.50 -3.45
N ARG A 61 -3.14 -4.60 -4.42
CA ARG A 61 -4.21 -4.23 -5.36
C ARG A 61 -4.71 -5.42 -6.17
N SER A 62 -3.93 -6.50 -6.32
CA SER A 62 -4.39 -7.73 -6.99
C SER A 62 -5.39 -8.55 -6.15
N GLY A 63 -5.64 -8.18 -4.89
CA GLY A 63 -6.55 -8.92 -4.01
C GLY A 63 -5.89 -10.06 -3.25
N GLN A 64 -4.56 -10.03 -3.11
CA GLN A 64 -3.87 -10.94 -2.20
C GLN A 64 -3.75 -10.27 -0.83
N ILE A 65 -4.18 -10.99 0.20
CA ILE A 65 -4.14 -10.53 1.58
C ILE A 65 -3.24 -11.47 2.37
N TYR A 66 -2.20 -10.87 2.95
CA TYR A 66 -1.20 -11.52 3.76
C TYR A 66 -1.36 -11.11 5.21
N ALA A 67 -1.07 -12.04 6.11
CA ALA A 67 -0.98 -11.80 7.54
C ALA A 67 0.32 -12.39 8.04
N GLY A 68 0.94 -11.77 9.02
CA GLY A 68 2.15 -12.28 9.59
C GLY A 68 2.43 -11.73 10.97
N ASP A 69 3.43 -12.32 11.59
CA ASP A 69 4.08 -11.76 12.77
C ASP A 69 5.54 -11.43 12.47
N ILE A 70 6.15 -10.63 13.33
CA ILE A 70 7.52 -10.14 13.15
C ILE A 70 8.57 -11.25 13.12
N GLU A 71 8.30 -12.43 13.66
CA GLU A 71 9.22 -13.58 13.69
C GLU A 71 9.05 -14.47 12.46
N THR A 72 7.81 -14.76 12.06
CA THR A 72 7.50 -15.70 10.98
C THR A 72 7.36 -15.05 9.61
N GLY A 73 7.15 -13.73 9.56
CA GLY A 73 6.94 -12.98 8.32
C GLY A 73 5.52 -13.16 7.74
N PRO A 74 5.26 -12.60 6.56
CA PRO A 74 3.95 -12.67 5.92
C PRO A 74 3.63 -14.08 5.41
N ARG A 75 2.37 -14.47 5.59
CA ARG A 75 1.72 -15.66 5.03
C ARG A 75 0.50 -15.24 4.24
N LEU A 76 0.33 -15.78 3.04
CA LEU A 76 -0.87 -15.58 2.24
C LEU A 76 -2.08 -16.19 2.95
N MET A 77 -3.07 -15.36 3.27
CA MET A 77 -4.30 -15.76 3.95
C MET A 77 -5.46 -15.89 2.96
N VAL A 78 -5.56 -14.93 2.04
CA VAL A 78 -6.66 -14.85 1.07
C VAL A 78 -6.09 -14.51 -0.30
N ASN A 79 -6.58 -15.21 -1.32
CA ASN A 79 -6.32 -14.88 -2.72
C ASN A 79 -7.66 -14.67 -3.41
N LEU A 80 -8.02 -13.42 -3.69
CA LEU A 80 -9.30 -13.09 -4.31
C LEU A 80 -9.28 -13.48 -5.80
N PRO A 81 -10.30 -14.21 -6.30
CA PRO A 81 -10.28 -14.86 -7.61
C PRO A 81 -10.52 -13.92 -8.82
N ASN A 82 -9.98 -12.70 -8.80
CA ASN A 82 -10.19 -11.56 -9.71
C ASN A 82 -11.35 -10.67 -9.27
N VAL A 83 -11.03 -9.54 -8.64
CA VAL A 83 -11.28 -8.15 -9.13
C VAL A 83 -10.40 -7.10 -8.40
N GLY A 84 -9.38 -7.53 -7.64
CA GLY A 84 -8.44 -6.61 -7.00
C GLY A 84 -9.04 -5.80 -5.84
N ILE A 85 -8.19 -5.07 -5.13
CA ILE A 85 -8.61 -4.13 -4.08
C ILE A 85 -8.48 -2.72 -4.65
N TYR A 86 -9.57 -1.96 -4.64
CA TYR A 86 -9.59 -0.60 -5.17
C TYR A 86 -9.36 0.43 -4.05
N GLY A 87 -8.55 1.45 -4.35
CA GLY A 87 -8.13 2.47 -3.39
C GLY A 87 -7.25 1.91 -2.27
N HIS A 88 -7.68 2.07 -1.02
CA HIS A 88 -6.95 1.71 0.19
C HIS A 88 -7.73 0.69 1.03
N GLY A 89 -7.00 -0.12 1.79
CA GLY A 89 -7.58 -0.98 2.82
C GLY A 89 -7.77 -0.22 4.14
N TRP A 90 -8.86 -0.50 4.86
CA TRP A 90 -9.11 0.04 6.19
C TRP A 90 -8.77 -0.99 7.26
N LEU A 91 -7.88 -0.60 8.18
CA LEU A 91 -7.56 -1.40 9.36
C LEU A 91 -8.23 -0.83 10.60
N ASP A 92 -9.22 -1.54 11.13
CA ASP A 92 -9.84 -1.24 12.42
C ASP A 92 -9.11 -2.03 13.51
N LYS A 93 -8.06 -1.40 14.09
CA LYS A 93 -7.22 -2.05 15.11
C LYS A 93 -7.99 -2.36 16.39
N ASP A 94 -8.93 -1.49 16.76
CA ASP A 94 -9.70 -1.63 18.01
C ASP A 94 -10.63 -2.85 17.95
N ARG A 95 -11.15 -3.17 16.75
CA ARG A 95 -12.01 -4.33 16.52
C ARG A 95 -11.27 -5.56 16.01
N GLY A 96 -10.01 -5.42 15.59
CA GLY A 96 -9.27 -6.48 14.94
C GLY A 96 -9.91 -6.88 13.60
N GLU A 97 -10.32 -5.89 12.81
CA GLU A 97 -11.00 -6.09 11.53
C GLU A 97 -10.21 -5.43 10.39
N PHE A 98 -10.15 -6.11 9.25
CA PHE A 98 -9.62 -5.57 8.02
C PHE A 98 -10.72 -5.48 6.98
N TRP A 99 -10.95 -4.27 6.46
CA TRP A 99 -12.00 -3.98 5.48
C TRP A 99 -11.42 -3.38 4.21
N TYR A 100 -12.06 -3.63 3.08
CA TYR A 100 -11.67 -3.05 1.80
C TYR A 100 -12.85 -3.04 0.82
N VAL A 101 -12.72 -2.25 -0.23
CA VAL A 101 -13.65 -2.26 -1.37
C VAL A 101 -13.02 -3.03 -2.52
N ALA A 102 -13.79 -3.94 -3.10
CA ALA A 102 -13.47 -4.64 -4.32
C ALA A 102 -14.72 -4.73 -5.19
N GLU A 103 -14.55 -4.81 -6.50
CA GLU A 103 -15.64 -5.22 -7.37
C GLU A 103 -15.91 -6.72 -7.15
N GLN A 104 -17.16 -7.13 -7.29
CA GLN A 104 -17.57 -8.53 -7.27
C GLN A 104 -18.53 -8.79 -8.45
N PRO A 105 -18.37 -9.93 -9.15
CA PRO A 105 -19.24 -10.27 -10.26
C PRO A 105 -20.66 -10.57 -9.77
N ARG A 106 -21.67 -10.00 -10.44
CA ARG A 106 -23.08 -10.23 -10.17
C ARG A 106 -23.84 -10.34 -11.50
N GLY A 107 -23.92 -11.56 -12.01
CA GLY A 107 -24.45 -11.79 -13.36
C GLY A 107 -23.37 -11.50 -14.39
N ASP A 108 -23.70 -10.64 -15.37
CA ASP A 108 -22.77 -10.21 -16.42
C ASP A 108 -22.03 -8.91 -16.08
N ASP A 109 -22.39 -8.26 -14.96
CA ASP A 109 -21.83 -6.98 -14.51
C ASP A 109 -20.98 -7.15 -13.22
N GLU A 110 -20.10 -6.17 -12.97
CA GLU A 110 -19.27 -6.07 -11.76
C GLU A 110 -19.77 -4.90 -10.90
N TYR A 111 -19.82 -5.10 -9.57
CA TYR A 111 -20.32 -4.07 -8.65
C TYR A 111 -19.42 -3.90 -7.43
N PRO A 112 -19.31 -2.67 -6.88
CA PRO A 112 -18.58 -2.46 -5.64
C PRO A 112 -19.17 -3.23 -4.48
N CYS A 113 -18.28 -3.87 -3.73
CA CYS A 113 -18.60 -4.59 -2.52
C CYS A 113 -17.61 -4.20 -1.42
N LEU A 114 -18.15 -3.82 -0.26
CA LEU A 114 -17.40 -3.70 0.98
C LEU A 114 -17.25 -5.10 1.59
N LEU A 115 -16.00 -5.53 1.72
CA LEU A 115 -15.62 -6.85 2.21
C LEU A 115 -14.81 -6.69 3.50
N GLY A 116 -15.06 -7.57 4.47
CA GLY A 116 -14.42 -7.54 5.78
C GLY A 116 -13.88 -8.89 6.22
N TRP A 117 -12.74 -8.89 6.89
CA TRP A 117 -12.11 -10.05 7.50
C TRP A 117 -11.84 -9.81 8.98
N SER A 118 -12.18 -10.80 9.81
CA SER A 118 -11.72 -10.81 11.20
C SER A 118 -10.25 -11.21 11.24
N LEU A 119 -9.41 -10.42 11.89
CA LEU A 119 -7.97 -10.71 12.00
C LEU A 119 -7.68 -11.82 13.03
N ALA A 120 -8.60 -12.07 13.96
CA ALA A 120 -8.44 -13.08 15.00
C ALA A 120 -8.52 -14.51 14.45
N ASP A 121 -9.36 -14.76 13.46
CA ASP A 121 -9.59 -16.10 12.89
C ASP A 121 -9.59 -16.15 11.36
N TRP A 122 -9.34 -15.03 10.69
CA TRP A 122 -9.31 -14.87 9.24
C TRP A 122 -10.59 -15.36 8.55
N ARG A 123 -11.74 -15.19 9.21
CA ARG A 123 -13.04 -15.46 8.62
C ARG A 123 -13.63 -14.21 7.96
N PRO A 124 -14.33 -14.36 6.82
CA PRO A 124 -15.14 -13.28 6.27
C PRO A 124 -16.17 -12.82 7.32
N ILE A 125 -16.28 -11.52 7.52
CA ILE A 125 -17.28 -10.91 8.39
C ILE A 125 -18.60 -10.81 7.63
N LYS A 126 -18.57 -10.10 6.49
CA LYS A 126 -19.72 -9.89 5.63
C LYS A 126 -19.29 -9.32 4.28
N ASP A 127 -20.10 -9.61 3.26
CA ASP A 127 -20.03 -9.00 1.93
C ASP A 127 -21.22 -8.05 1.79
N ILE A 128 -20.96 -6.78 1.51
CA ILE A 128 -21.98 -5.74 1.44
C ILE A 128 -21.87 -5.02 0.11
N TRP A 129 -22.88 -5.24 -0.75
CA TRP A 129 -23.01 -4.53 -2.01
C TRP A 129 -23.21 -3.03 -1.74
N LEU A 130 -22.33 -2.23 -2.31
CA LEU A 130 -22.45 -0.77 -2.26
C LEU A 130 -23.30 -0.29 -3.45
N PRO A 131 -23.85 0.93 -3.37
CA PRO A 131 -24.57 1.53 -4.51
C PRO A 131 -23.77 1.54 -5.82
N GLU A 132 -24.44 1.22 -6.93
CA GLU A 132 -23.81 0.93 -8.24
C GLU A 132 -23.14 2.14 -8.92
N TYR A 133 -23.51 3.35 -8.54
CA TYR A 133 -22.99 4.61 -9.10
C TYR A 133 -21.76 5.13 -8.38
N LEU A 134 -21.34 4.46 -7.31
CA LEU A 134 -20.14 4.86 -6.61
C LEU A 134 -18.91 4.51 -7.45
N ASP A 135 -18.13 5.52 -7.85
CA ASP A 135 -16.88 5.32 -8.59
C ASP A 135 -15.85 4.55 -7.75
N ASP A 136 -15.62 3.31 -8.13
CA ASP A 136 -14.74 2.33 -7.47
C ASP A 136 -13.33 2.85 -7.24
N ARG A 137 -12.83 3.75 -8.11
CA ARG A 137 -11.48 4.33 -7.99
C ARG A 137 -11.41 5.38 -6.87
N ARG A 138 -12.54 5.98 -6.50
CA ARG A 138 -12.64 7.04 -5.47
C ARG A 138 -13.00 6.48 -4.11
N LEU A 139 -13.85 5.46 -4.06
CA LEU A 139 -14.40 4.90 -2.81
C LEU A 139 -13.34 4.47 -1.78
N GLY A 140 -12.33 3.72 -2.20
CA GLY A 140 -11.31 3.24 -1.27
C GLY A 140 -10.45 4.36 -0.67
N SER A 141 -10.41 5.55 -1.27
CA SER A 141 -9.65 6.71 -0.75
C SER A 141 -10.45 7.59 0.20
N THR A 142 -11.77 7.43 0.27
CA THR A 142 -12.66 8.18 1.17
C THR A 142 -13.34 7.30 2.21
N MET A 143 -13.02 6.00 2.23
CA MET A 143 -13.53 5.05 3.21
C MET A 143 -13.06 5.41 4.62
N VAL A 144 -14.00 5.62 5.54
CA VAL A 144 -13.71 5.88 6.96
C VAL A 144 -14.71 5.17 7.87
N ARG A 145 -14.22 4.66 9.00
CA ARG A 145 -15.02 3.94 10.00
C ARG A 145 -15.53 4.87 11.10
N ARG A 146 -16.84 4.84 11.35
CA ARG A 146 -17.48 5.51 12.49
C ARG A 146 -17.36 4.67 13.77
N ARG A 147 -17.49 5.32 14.93
CA ARG A 147 -17.46 4.63 16.24
C ARG A 147 -18.57 3.59 16.40
N ASP A 148 -19.74 3.86 15.83
CA ASP A 148 -20.88 2.93 15.83
C ASP A 148 -20.68 1.71 14.91
N GLY A 149 -19.59 1.67 14.15
CA GLY A 149 -19.31 0.57 13.23
C GLY A 149 -20.03 0.71 11.88
N CYS A 150 -20.50 1.89 11.49
CA CYS A 150 -20.85 2.16 10.08
C CYS A 150 -19.61 2.60 9.28
N PHE A 151 -19.58 2.30 7.98
CA PHE A 151 -18.62 2.89 7.06
C PHE A 151 -19.21 4.10 6.37
N LEU A 152 -18.39 5.13 6.20
CA LEU A 152 -18.70 6.30 5.40
C LEU A 152 -17.85 6.30 4.13
N PHE A 153 -18.48 6.69 3.03
CA PHE A 153 -17.81 6.96 1.75
C PHE A 153 -18.24 8.35 1.29
N TYR A 154 -17.28 9.25 1.07
CA TYR A 154 -17.57 10.58 0.56
C TYR A 154 -17.85 10.52 -0.95
N GLU A 155 -18.94 11.15 -1.36
CA GLU A 155 -19.34 11.29 -2.76
C GLU A 155 -19.72 12.74 -3.07
N ARG A 156 -19.47 13.13 -4.33
CA ARG A 156 -19.92 14.39 -4.92
C ARG A 156 -20.50 14.10 -6.30
N GLU A 157 -21.58 14.79 -6.63
CA GLU A 157 -22.21 14.83 -7.95
C GLU A 157 -22.02 16.23 -8.51
N CYS A 158 -21.37 16.35 -9.67
CA CYS A 158 -20.94 17.64 -10.24
C CYS A 158 -21.34 17.79 -11.73
N ASP A 159 -22.41 17.10 -12.17
CA ASP A 159 -22.83 17.07 -13.59
C ASP A 159 -23.21 18.45 -14.16
N SER A 160 -23.59 19.39 -13.30
CA SER A 160 -23.79 20.80 -13.67
C SER A 160 -23.43 21.70 -12.49
N LEU A 161 -23.07 22.95 -12.77
CA LEU A 161 -22.83 23.92 -11.70
C LEU A 161 -24.08 24.09 -10.82
N ALA A 162 -25.28 24.21 -11.40
CA ALA A 162 -26.49 24.50 -10.64
C ALA A 162 -26.95 23.35 -9.71
N GLN A 163 -26.68 22.08 -10.07
CA GLN A 163 -27.21 20.91 -9.36
C GLN A 163 -26.17 20.17 -8.52
N ARG A 164 -24.94 20.70 -8.41
CA ARG A 164 -23.85 20.04 -7.68
C ARG A 164 -24.19 19.79 -6.21
N GLU A 165 -24.01 18.56 -5.75
CA GLU A 165 -24.24 18.15 -4.37
C GLU A 165 -23.17 17.17 -3.87
N HIS A 166 -23.09 17.02 -2.55
CA HIS A 166 -22.14 16.10 -1.92
C HIS A 166 -22.63 15.60 -0.57
N GLY A 167 -21.98 14.55 -0.08
CA GLY A 167 -22.34 13.95 1.18
C GLY A 167 -21.55 12.69 1.47
N PHE A 168 -22.07 11.91 2.42
CA PHE A 168 -21.54 10.60 2.73
C PHE A 168 -22.58 9.51 2.54
N TRP A 169 -22.18 8.42 1.90
CA TRP A 169 -22.86 7.15 2.03
C TRP A 169 -22.54 6.52 3.36
N CYS A 170 -23.54 6.37 4.22
CA CYS A 170 -23.45 5.65 5.46
C CYS A 170 -23.92 4.21 5.26
N THR A 171 -22.97 3.27 5.33
CA THR A 171 -23.21 1.84 5.16
C THR A 171 -23.12 1.13 6.51
N ASN A 172 -24.23 0.56 6.95
CA ASN A 172 -24.29 -0.24 8.16
C ASN A 172 -23.83 -1.66 7.86
N VAL A 173 -22.80 -2.13 8.58
CA VAL A 173 -22.25 -3.46 8.34
C VAL A 173 -23.13 -4.59 8.87
N VAL A 174 -24.04 -4.32 9.79
CA VAL A 174 -24.88 -5.35 10.41
C VAL A 174 -26.00 -5.78 9.47
N ASP A 175 -26.75 -4.83 8.91
CA ASP A 175 -27.87 -5.11 7.99
C ASP A 175 -27.46 -4.98 6.51
N GLY A 176 -26.37 -4.27 6.20
CA GLY A 176 -25.91 -4.02 4.83
C GLY A 176 -26.65 -2.87 4.14
N GLN A 177 -27.44 -2.08 4.87
CA GLN A 177 -28.13 -0.93 4.30
C GLN A 177 -27.17 0.26 4.14
N SER A 178 -27.21 0.87 2.96
CA SER A 178 -26.50 2.10 2.63
C SER A 178 -27.50 3.24 2.46
N ARG A 179 -27.22 4.40 3.07
CA ARG A 179 -28.03 5.61 2.94
C ARG A 179 -27.14 6.81 2.63
N PHE A 180 -27.54 7.61 1.65
CA PHE A 180 -26.90 8.88 1.39
C PHE A 180 -27.33 9.94 2.39
N HIS A 181 -26.35 10.64 2.93
CA HIS A 181 -26.52 11.79 3.81
C HIS A 181 -25.89 12.99 3.14
N ARG A 182 -26.73 13.81 2.51
CA ARG A 182 -26.32 15.08 1.92
C ARG A 182 -25.83 16.02 3.01
N ILE A 183 -24.73 16.72 2.70
CA ILE A 183 -24.18 17.79 3.52
C ILE A 183 -24.52 19.13 2.86
N GLU A 184 -24.69 20.18 3.67
CA GLU A 184 -24.95 21.53 3.18
C GLU A 184 -23.72 22.12 2.48
N GLY A 185 -23.96 23.03 1.53
CA GLY A 185 -22.91 23.67 0.74
C GLY A 185 -22.69 23.02 -0.62
N LYS A 186 -21.82 23.65 -1.43
CA LYS A 186 -21.50 23.17 -2.78
C LYS A 186 -20.11 22.51 -2.79
N PRO A 187 -19.99 21.28 -3.31
CA PRO A 187 -18.69 20.61 -3.36
C PRO A 187 -17.71 21.39 -4.22
N GLN A 188 -16.43 21.13 -3.94
CA GLN A 188 -15.36 21.45 -4.87
C GLN A 188 -15.52 20.64 -6.17
N LEU A 189 -15.26 21.27 -7.32
CA LEU A 189 -15.28 20.63 -8.63
C LEU A 189 -14.11 19.66 -8.83
N GLU A 190 -14.06 18.99 -9.97
CA GLU A 190 -13.14 17.88 -10.23
C GLU A 190 -11.68 18.35 -10.39
N ALA A 191 -10.99 18.55 -9.26
CA ALA A 191 -9.56 18.83 -9.26
C ALA A 191 -8.75 17.67 -9.85
N ARG A 192 -7.78 17.97 -10.72
CA ARG A 192 -6.98 16.97 -11.43
C ARG A 192 -6.04 16.16 -10.52
N ARG A 193 -5.87 16.56 -9.25
CA ARG A 193 -4.87 15.99 -8.33
C ARG A 193 -5.37 15.88 -6.89
N TYR A 194 -5.32 14.64 -6.37
CA TYR A 194 -5.47 14.23 -4.96
C TYR A 194 -6.88 14.35 -4.35
N PRO A 195 -7.21 13.54 -3.33
CA PRO A 195 -8.47 13.71 -2.62
C PRO A 195 -8.47 15.08 -1.94
N SER A 196 -9.47 15.87 -2.27
CA SER A 196 -9.70 17.21 -1.74
C SER A 196 -10.16 17.21 -0.28
N ILE A 197 -10.50 16.05 0.29
CA ILE A 197 -10.97 15.90 1.66
C ILE A 197 -9.90 15.27 2.56
N HIS A 198 -9.84 15.69 3.82
CA HIS A 198 -9.08 14.98 4.84
C HIS A 198 -10.00 14.41 5.91
N LEU A 199 -9.87 13.10 6.13
CA LEU A 199 -10.64 12.33 7.11
C LEU A 199 -9.77 12.08 8.35
N CYS A 200 -10.30 12.34 9.54
CA CYS A 200 -9.66 12.05 10.82
C CYS A 200 -10.57 11.14 11.67
N PRO A 201 -10.47 9.81 11.51
CA PRO A 201 -11.29 8.85 12.25
C PRO A 201 -11.08 8.95 13.76
N GLU A 202 -9.86 9.23 14.23
CA GLU A 202 -9.56 9.31 15.66
C GLU A 202 -10.39 10.41 16.35
N ARG A 203 -10.59 11.53 15.65
CA ARG A 203 -11.42 12.66 16.12
C ARG A 203 -12.86 12.61 15.61
N GLN A 204 -13.18 11.69 14.70
CA GLN A 204 -14.45 11.63 13.97
C GLN A 204 -14.78 12.94 13.25
N LEU A 205 -13.79 13.49 12.54
CA LEU A 205 -13.91 14.75 11.79
C LEU A 205 -13.55 14.56 10.32
N ALA A 206 -14.21 15.32 9.45
CA ALA A 206 -13.80 15.54 8.07
C ALA A 206 -13.59 17.02 7.82
N LEU A 207 -12.51 17.37 7.11
CA LEU A 207 -12.24 18.73 6.66
C LEU A 207 -12.19 18.72 5.13
N LEU A 208 -13.04 19.53 4.51
CA LEU A 208 -13.21 19.59 3.07
C LEU A 208 -13.27 21.03 2.55
N PRO A 209 -12.78 21.30 1.33
CA PRO A 209 -12.98 22.55 0.63
C PRO A 209 -14.37 22.57 0.00
N VAL A 210 -14.92 23.77 -0.11
CA VAL A 210 -16.20 24.04 -0.78
C VAL A 210 -15.98 25.03 -1.91
N SER A 211 -16.81 24.97 -2.95
CA SER A 211 -16.72 25.92 -4.08
C SER A 211 -17.33 27.29 -3.77
N GLU A 212 -18.12 27.39 -2.70
CA GLU A 212 -18.71 28.64 -2.26
C GLU A 212 -17.62 29.57 -1.72
N CYS A 213 -17.45 30.72 -2.37
CA CYS A 213 -16.50 31.74 -1.96
C CYS A 213 -17.21 32.92 -1.30
N LEU A 214 -16.49 33.70 -0.49
CA LEU A 214 -16.98 34.97 0.04
C LEU A 214 -16.28 36.14 -0.64
N LEU A 215 -16.98 37.24 -0.81
CA LEU A 215 -16.44 38.48 -1.35
C LEU A 215 -16.27 39.52 -0.23
N ASP A 216 -15.08 40.11 -0.13
CA ASP A 216 -14.80 41.29 0.69
C ASP A 216 -14.37 42.47 -0.18
N GLU A 217 -15.18 43.53 -0.19
CA GLU A 217 -14.94 44.78 -0.92
C GLU A 217 -14.64 45.97 0.01
N SER A 218 -14.34 45.70 1.29
CA SER A 218 -14.12 46.77 2.29
C SER A 218 -12.78 47.50 2.15
N GLY A 219 -11.83 46.94 1.38
CA GLY A 219 -10.49 47.49 1.14
C GLY A 219 -10.30 48.17 -0.23
N ASP A 220 -9.04 48.44 -0.58
CA ASP A 220 -8.66 49.09 -1.85
C ASP A 220 -8.82 48.15 -3.06
N SER A 221 -8.75 46.82 -2.86
CA SER A 221 -8.97 45.78 -3.86
C SER A 221 -10.00 44.76 -3.36
N PRO A 222 -10.85 44.20 -4.25
CA PRO A 222 -11.76 43.13 -3.89
C PRO A 222 -10.97 41.86 -3.56
N ARG A 223 -11.38 41.16 -2.51
CA ARG A 223 -10.76 39.90 -2.07
C ARG A 223 -11.78 38.77 -2.08
N ILE A 224 -11.31 37.60 -2.48
CA ILE A 224 -12.10 36.37 -2.49
C ILE A 224 -11.61 35.48 -1.33
N GLY A 225 -12.55 35.00 -0.52
CA GLY A 225 -12.30 34.11 0.60
C GLY A 225 -12.47 32.65 0.18
N LEU A 226 -11.38 31.89 0.16
CA LEU A 226 -11.39 30.44 0.01
C LEU A 226 -11.89 29.81 1.31
N GLN A 227 -12.96 29.02 1.21
CA GLN A 227 -13.64 28.44 2.36
C GLN A 227 -13.32 26.97 2.55
N LEU A 228 -13.24 26.56 3.82
CA LEU A 228 -13.30 25.16 4.21
C LEU A 228 -14.54 24.91 5.05
N GLN A 229 -14.94 23.65 5.08
CA GLN A 229 -16.02 23.13 5.88
C GLN A 229 -15.52 21.98 6.76
N LEU A 230 -15.83 22.05 8.05
CA LEU A 230 -15.57 20.98 9.01
C LEU A 230 -16.86 20.24 9.32
N VAL A 231 -16.85 18.91 9.19
CA VAL A 231 -18.01 18.05 9.38
C VAL A 231 -17.72 17.03 10.49
N ALA A 232 -18.69 16.82 11.37
CA ALA A 232 -18.64 15.73 12.35
C ALA A 232 -19.06 14.42 11.69
N LEU A 233 -18.18 13.40 11.66
CA LEU A 233 -18.47 12.11 11.00
C LEU A 233 -19.57 11.30 11.70
N GLU A 234 -19.80 11.53 13.00
CA GLU A 234 -20.82 10.81 13.78
C GLU A 234 -22.24 11.31 13.49
N SER A 235 -22.46 12.62 13.50
CA SER A 235 -23.78 13.19 13.22
C SER A 235 -23.98 13.56 11.75
N LEU A 236 -22.88 13.70 11.01
CA LEU A 236 -22.83 14.25 9.64
C LEU A 236 -23.25 15.72 9.56
N ASP A 237 -23.22 16.43 10.70
CA ASP A 237 -23.50 17.86 10.75
C ASP A 237 -22.28 18.68 10.32
N VAL A 238 -22.54 19.78 9.62
CA VAL A 238 -21.56 20.84 9.39
C VAL A 238 -21.33 21.58 10.71
N LEU A 239 -20.11 21.48 11.25
CA LEU A 239 -19.72 22.20 12.46
C LEU A 239 -19.46 23.68 12.17
N TRP A 240 -18.81 23.95 11.03
CA TRP A 240 -18.64 25.30 10.51
C TRP A 240 -18.24 25.26 9.04
N GLN A 241 -18.53 26.36 8.34
CA GLN A 241 -18.03 26.71 7.01
C GLN A 241 -17.59 28.17 7.06
N GLN A 242 -16.32 28.44 6.75
CA GLN A 242 -15.79 29.81 6.83
C GLN A 242 -14.51 29.97 5.99
N PRO A 243 -14.12 31.23 5.68
CA PRO A 243 -12.90 31.51 4.94
C PRO A 243 -11.66 31.21 5.78
N VAL A 244 -10.71 30.49 5.19
CA VAL A 244 -9.40 30.18 5.80
C VAL A 244 -8.25 30.93 5.13
N PHE A 245 -8.51 31.49 3.95
CA PHE A 245 -7.55 32.27 3.19
C PHE A 245 -8.30 33.31 2.36
N TRP A 246 -7.88 34.56 2.46
CA TRP A 246 -8.36 35.65 1.61
C TRP A 246 -7.27 35.99 0.61
N PHE A 247 -7.64 36.12 -0.65
CA PHE A 247 -6.70 36.44 -1.73
C PHE A 247 -7.26 37.50 -2.67
N ASP A 248 -6.35 38.26 -3.28
CA ASP A 248 -6.68 39.19 -4.35
C ASP A 248 -6.03 38.77 -5.69
N SER A 249 -6.20 39.60 -6.72
CA SER A 249 -5.64 39.36 -8.05
C SER A 249 -4.10 39.32 -8.10
N HIS A 250 -3.41 39.76 -7.05
CA HIS A 250 -1.94 39.82 -6.97
C HIS A 250 -1.33 38.64 -6.22
N ASP A 251 -2.12 37.88 -5.45
CA ASP A 251 -1.62 36.70 -4.71
C ASP A 251 -1.23 35.54 -5.63
N GLY A 252 -1.64 35.56 -6.91
CA GLY A 252 -1.25 34.56 -7.91
C GLY A 252 -1.85 33.17 -7.67
N LEU A 253 -2.96 33.08 -6.93
CA LEU A 253 -3.71 31.84 -6.75
C LEU A 253 -4.47 31.44 -8.03
N LEU A 254 -4.91 32.45 -8.78
CA LEU A 254 -5.66 32.34 -10.03
C LEU A 254 -5.04 33.25 -11.08
N ASP A 255 -5.25 32.91 -12.35
CA ASP A 255 -4.95 33.83 -13.43
C ASP A 255 -5.91 35.04 -13.39
N PRO A 256 -5.49 36.24 -13.85
CA PRO A 256 -6.31 37.45 -13.73
C PRO A 256 -7.71 37.35 -14.37
N ASP A 257 -7.83 36.59 -15.45
CA ASP A 257 -9.09 36.37 -16.16
C ASP A 257 -10.01 35.47 -15.33
N GLU A 258 -9.51 34.34 -14.81
CA GLU A 258 -10.25 33.45 -13.90
C GLU A 258 -10.69 34.16 -12.61
N PHE A 259 -9.82 34.99 -12.03
CA PHE A 259 -10.16 35.82 -10.87
C PHE A 259 -11.30 36.78 -11.20
N SER A 260 -11.29 37.37 -12.39
CA SER A 260 -12.33 38.28 -12.84
C SER A 260 -13.67 37.55 -13.04
N THR A 261 -13.64 36.34 -13.61
CA THR A 261 -14.84 35.48 -13.76
C THR A 261 -15.45 35.11 -12.41
N LEU A 262 -14.64 34.70 -11.42
CA LEU A 262 -15.15 34.42 -10.06
C LEU A 262 -15.72 35.68 -9.40
N LEU A 263 -15.06 36.83 -9.59
CA LEU A 263 -15.53 38.08 -9.01
C LEU A 263 -16.87 38.51 -9.61
N GLU A 264 -17.06 38.34 -10.92
CA GLU A 264 -18.34 38.58 -11.60
C GLU A 264 -19.42 37.64 -11.08
N SER A 265 -19.12 36.34 -10.97
CA SER A 265 -20.02 35.33 -10.42
C SER A 265 -20.47 35.66 -8.99
N LEU A 266 -19.55 36.13 -8.13
CA LEU A 266 -19.88 36.53 -6.76
C LEU A 266 -20.73 37.80 -6.67
N ARG A 267 -20.63 38.71 -7.64
CA ARG A 267 -21.39 39.98 -7.67
C ARG A 267 -22.77 39.84 -8.32
N SER A 268 -22.84 39.06 -9.39
CA SER A 268 -24.00 39.00 -10.29
C SER A 268 -24.74 37.66 -10.21
N GLY A 269 -24.16 36.66 -9.53
CA GLY A 269 -24.65 35.28 -9.48
C GLY A 269 -23.99 34.39 -10.54
N GLU A 270 -23.92 33.08 -10.27
CA GLU A 270 -23.31 32.08 -11.16
C GLU A 270 -23.95 32.08 -12.57
N ASP A 271 -25.27 32.29 -12.66
CA ASP A 271 -26.02 32.30 -13.93
C ASP A 271 -25.66 33.47 -14.87
N ALA A 272 -24.92 34.46 -14.38
CA ALA A 272 -24.51 35.62 -15.17
C ALA A 272 -23.20 35.37 -15.95
N CYS A 273 -22.46 34.32 -15.60
CA CYS A 273 -21.19 33.98 -16.22
C CYS A 273 -21.36 32.86 -17.26
N ASP A 274 -20.39 32.73 -18.17
CA ASP A 274 -20.26 31.54 -18.98
C ASP A 274 -19.93 30.33 -18.08
N GLU A 275 -20.63 29.21 -18.27
CA GLU A 275 -20.51 28.03 -17.41
C GLU A 275 -19.15 27.35 -17.54
N GLU A 276 -18.55 27.35 -18.74
CA GLU A 276 -17.23 26.77 -19.00
C GLU A 276 -16.16 27.62 -18.32
N GLU A 277 -16.19 28.94 -18.51
CA GLU A 277 -15.25 29.87 -17.86
C GLU A 277 -15.33 29.82 -16.32
N LEU A 278 -16.55 29.76 -15.76
CA LEU A 278 -16.74 29.67 -14.32
C LEU A 278 -16.27 28.32 -13.76
N THR A 279 -16.50 27.23 -14.52
CA THR A 279 -16.01 25.90 -14.16
C THR A 279 -14.49 25.88 -14.10
N ASP A 280 -13.82 26.37 -15.14
CA ASP A 280 -12.36 26.48 -15.19
C ASP A 280 -11.82 27.29 -14.01
N ALA A 281 -12.41 28.44 -13.71
CA ALA A 281 -11.97 29.28 -12.60
C ALA A 281 -12.15 28.60 -11.22
N LEU A 282 -13.25 27.86 -11.02
CA LEU A 282 -13.48 27.08 -9.80
C LEU A 282 -12.55 25.87 -9.69
N GLU A 283 -12.21 25.21 -10.79
CA GLU A 283 -11.22 24.12 -10.83
C GLU A 283 -9.80 24.64 -10.55
N SER A 284 -9.41 25.78 -11.16
CA SER A 284 -8.13 26.43 -10.89
C SER A 284 -8.00 26.89 -9.43
N LEU A 285 -9.09 27.42 -8.85
CA LEU A 285 -9.13 27.76 -7.42
C LEU A 285 -8.92 26.51 -6.56
N SER A 286 -9.50 25.41 -6.99
CA SER A 286 -9.42 24.12 -6.32
C SER A 286 -8.00 23.55 -6.33
N ASP A 287 -7.34 23.62 -7.48
CA ASP A 287 -5.93 23.28 -7.65
C ASP A 287 -4.99 24.22 -6.86
N GLY A 288 -5.46 25.41 -6.50
CA GLY A 288 -4.78 26.35 -5.61
C GLY A 288 -4.55 25.80 -4.20
N LEU A 289 -5.40 24.88 -3.72
CA LEU A 289 -5.25 24.19 -2.44
C LEU A 289 -4.63 22.80 -2.66
N SER A 290 -3.29 22.74 -2.61
CA SER A 290 -2.53 21.52 -2.91
C SER A 290 -2.55 20.46 -1.79
N GLY A 291 -3.06 20.79 -0.59
CA GLY A 291 -3.46 19.77 0.35
C GLY A 291 -4.00 20.26 1.70
N ILE A 292 -4.65 19.34 2.40
CA ILE A 292 -5.33 19.54 3.68
C ILE A 292 -5.00 18.37 4.61
N ARG A 293 -4.61 18.63 5.86
CA ARG A 293 -4.35 17.59 6.86
C ARG A 293 -4.80 18.02 8.25
N LEU A 294 -5.75 17.30 8.83
CA LEU A 294 -6.06 17.39 10.27
C LEU A 294 -4.94 16.74 11.08
N CYS A 295 -4.56 17.38 12.19
CA CYS A 295 -3.63 16.82 13.16
C CYS A 295 -4.34 15.72 13.97
N ARG A 296 -3.66 14.59 14.16
CA ARG A 296 -4.15 13.50 15.04
C ARG A 296 -4.14 13.94 16.50
N ASP A 297 -2.99 14.41 16.96
CA ASP A 297 -2.73 14.63 18.39
C ASP A 297 -3.05 16.05 18.85
N GLU A 298 -3.34 16.96 17.91
CA GLU A 298 -3.66 18.35 18.17
C GLU A 298 -5.02 18.71 17.56
N ALA A 299 -5.80 19.57 18.21
CA ALA A 299 -7.01 20.15 17.64
C ALA A 299 -6.64 21.25 16.63
N ALA A 300 -6.03 20.84 15.52
CA ALA A 300 -5.51 21.73 14.50
C ALA A 300 -5.52 21.05 13.13
N PHE A 301 -5.28 21.83 12.09
CA PHE A 301 -5.02 21.33 10.75
C PHE A 301 -3.94 22.15 10.06
N TRP A 302 -3.37 21.58 9.01
CA TRP A 302 -2.45 22.25 8.11
C TRP A 302 -3.04 22.28 6.70
N LEU A 303 -2.83 23.40 6.03
CA LEU A 303 -3.13 23.63 4.63
C LEU A 303 -1.84 23.85 3.88
N ARG A 304 -1.81 23.42 2.62
CA ARG A 304 -0.75 23.74 1.68
C ARG A 304 -1.36 24.38 0.44
N LEU A 305 -0.86 25.55 0.09
CA LEU A 305 -1.21 26.24 -1.16
C LEU A 305 -0.34 25.72 -2.30
N ARG A 306 -0.79 25.90 -3.55
CA ARG A 306 -0.02 25.55 -4.76
C ARG A 306 1.31 26.30 -4.85
N SER A 307 1.38 27.48 -4.27
CA SER A 307 2.61 28.28 -4.10
C SER A 307 3.67 27.60 -3.21
N GLY A 308 3.29 26.53 -2.49
CA GLY A 308 4.13 25.87 -1.48
C GLY A 308 3.99 26.48 -0.08
N GLU A 309 3.17 27.51 0.08
CA GLU A 309 2.91 28.14 1.37
C GLU A 309 2.06 27.24 2.28
N LEU A 310 2.34 27.30 3.57
CA LEU A 310 1.70 26.52 4.62
C LEU A 310 0.93 27.43 5.56
N ILE A 311 -0.25 26.98 5.99
CA ILE A 311 -1.10 27.67 6.97
C ILE A 311 -1.56 26.64 8.01
N LYS A 312 -1.43 26.96 9.29
CA LYS A 312 -1.97 26.15 10.39
C LYS A 312 -3.26 26.76 10.92
N GLY A 313 -4.33 25.98 10.95
CA GLY A 313 -5.59 26.35 11.61
C GLY A 313 -5.72 25.71 12.98
N TYR A 314 -6.22 26.48 13.95
CA TYR A 314 -6.39 26.05 15.34
C TYR A 314 -7.87 25.93 15.66
N LEU A 315 -8.28 24.75 16.12
CA LEU A 315 -9.66 24.42 16.49
C LEU A 315 -9.82 24.49 18.01
N ALA A 316 -11.01 24.86 18.47
CA ALA A 316 -11.39 24.86 19.87
C ALA A 316 -12.34 23.68 20.16
N PRO A 317 -11.87 22.51 20.60
CA PRO A 317 -12.72 21.35 20.88
C PRO A 317 -13.87 21.65 21.83
N GLU A 318 -13.62 22.50 22.83
CA GLU A 318 -14.60 22.96 23.81
C GLU A 318 -15.72 23.84 23.22
N GLU A 319 -15.52 24.38 22.03
CA GLU A 319 -16.48 25.18 21.27
C GLU A 319 -16.90 24.47 19.97
N HIS A 320 -17.17 23.15 20.05
CA HIS A 320 -17.57 22.34 18.90
C HIS A 320 -16.59 22.43 17.72
N PHE A 321 -15.28 22.45 18.03
CA PHE A 321 -14.21 22.55 17.05
C PHE A 321 -14.25 23.82 16.18
N ARG A 322 -14.84 24.92 16.67
CA ARG A 322 -14.78 26.21 15.97
C ARG A 322 -13.33 26.62 15.67
N LEU A 323 -13.09 27.17 14.48
CA LEU A 323 -11.80 27.79 14.15
C LEU A 323 -11.58 29.02 15.02
N LYS A 324 -10.53 28.98 15.85
CA LYS A 324 -10.19 30.03 16.80
C LYS A 324 -9.17 31.01 16.25
N ALA A 325 -8.24 30.50 15.45
CA ALA A 325 -7.11 31.25 14.94
C ALA A 325 -6.53 30.55 13.70
N LEU A 326 -5.80 31.33 12.91
CA LEU A 326 -4.95 30.85 11.82
C LEU A 326 -3.52 31.33 12.11
N SER A 327 -2.52 30.61 11.64
CA SER A 327 -1.17 31.14 11.59
C SER A 327 -1.00 32.11 10.42
N PRO A 328 0.08 32.92 10.41
CA PRO A 328 0.59 33.50 9.17
C PRO A 328 0.79 32.45 8.08
N ARG A 329 0.93 32.93 6.84
CA ARG A 329 1.46 32.11 5.75
C ARG A 329 2.93 31.83 6.02
N TYR A 330 3.35 30.60 5.79
CA TYR A 330 4.75 30.20 5.94
C TYR A 330 5.30 29.62 4.66
N ARG A 331 6.49 30.06 4.25
CA ARG A 331 7.31 29.35 3.27
C ARG A 331 8.43 28.59 3.97
N ALA A 332 8.60 27.34 3.55
CA ALA A 332 9.75 26.55 3.93
C ALA A 332 11.02 27.22 3.39
N ASN A 333 12.00 27.44 4.27
CA ASN A 333 13.32 27.94 3.93
C ASN A 333 14.37 26.91 4.31
N GLU A 334 15.05 26.40 3.30
CA GLU A 334 16.04 25.36 3.45
C GLU A 334 17.21 25.83 4.32
N CYS A 335 17.44 25.08 5.39
CA CYS A 335 18.54 25.28 6.31
C CYS A 335 19.48 24.06 6.26
N PRO A 336 20.79 24.25 6.50
CA PRO A 336 21.70 23.14 6.64
C PRO A 336 21.26 22.23 7.78
N LEU A 337 21.46 20.92 7.60
CA LEU A 337 21.10 19.92 8.60
C LEU A 337 21.76 20.26 9.95
N PRO A 338 21.03 20.14 11.08
CA PRO A 338 21.62 20.24 12.40
C PRO A 338 22.62 19.09 12.60
N GLY A 339 23.90 19.41 12.74
CA GLY A 339 25.01 18.48 12.53
C GLY A 339 25.07 17.23 13.42
N ASP A 340 24.39 17.21 14.57
CA ASP A 340 24.42 16.10 15.53
C ASP A 340 23.09 15.34 15.64
N GLU A 341 22.11 15.66 14.79
CA GLU A 341 20.77 15.09 14.94
C GLU A 341 20.56 13.86 14.06
N ALA A 342 20.13 12.77 14.70
CA ALA A 342 19.71 11.56 14.00
C ALA A 342 18.60 11.87 12.99
N ASN A 343 18.64 11.19 11.84
CA ASN A 343 17.63 11.33 10.80
C ASN A 343 16.23 11.00 11.37
N PRO A 344 15.31 11.98 11.46
CA PRO A 344 14.00 11.76 12.08
C PRO A 344 13.11 10.85 11.22
N PHE A 345 13.43 10.67 9.94
CA PHE A 345 12.74 9.72 9.07
C PHE A 345 13.08 8.26 9.36
N ALA A 346 14.08 7.98 10.22
CA ALA A 346 14.37 6.63 10.66
C ALA A 346 13.17 5.98 11.36
N LEU A 347 12.22 6.76 11.89
CA LEU A 347 11.05 6.31 12.65
C LEU A 347 9.78 6.11 11.79
N VAL A 348 9.86 6.29 10.48
CA VAL A 348 8.73 6.16 9.55
C VAL A 348 9.09 5.25 8.37
N ALA A 349 8.09 4.61 7.79
CA ALA A 349 8.25 3.86 6.56
C ALA A 349 8.32 4.86 5.39
N PHE A 350 9.47 4.96 4.73
CA PHE A 350 9.68 5.83 3.56
C PHE A 350 8.88 5.27 2.35
N ASP A 351 8.63 6.06 1.32
CA ASP A 351 7.77 5.79 0.14
C ASP A 351 6.28 5.33 0.28
N HIS A 352 5.64 5.26 1.47
CA HIS A 352 4.23 4.82 1.63
C HIS A 352 3.15 5.84 1.22
N TYR A 353 1.98 5.36 0.76
CA TYR A 353 0.94 6.21 0.16
C TYR A 353 0.00 6.92 1.14
N ASP A 354 0.07 6.66 2.45
CA ASP A 354 -0.83 7.24 3.47
C ASP A 354 -0.08 8.11 4.47
N TYR A 355 0.70 9.05 3.95
CA TYR A 355 1.48 9.89 4.81
C TYR A 355 0.65 10.92 5.55
N GLN A 356 0.62 10.71 6.85
CA GLN A 356 0.11 11.65 7.82
C GLN A 356 1.25 12.53 8.32
N LEU A 357 0.88 13.74 8.71
CA LEU A 357 1.74 14.59 9.50
C LEU A 357 2.17 13.84 10.75
N THR A 358 3.49 13.67 10.90
CA THR A 358 4.06 13.04 12.09
C THR A 358 4.88 14.07 12.83
N SER A 359 4.63 14.25 14.12
CA SER A 359 5.42 15.12 14.96
C SER A 359 6.49 14.27 15.69
N PRO A 360 7.78 14.35 15.31
CA PRO A 360 8.82 13.58 15.97
C PRO A 360 9.22 14.22 17.31
N THR A 361 8.98 15.53 17.47
CA THR A 361 9.16 16.30 18.70
C THR A 361 8.11 17.41 18.76
N ALA A 362 7.86 17.98 19.94
CA ALA A 362 6.85 19.02 20.14
C ALA A 362 6.96 20.23 19.19
N ASN A 363 8.16 20.49 18.66
CA ASN A 363 8.45 21.65 17.81
C ASN A 363 8.80 21.28 16.37
N ARG A 364 8.69 20.00 15.98
CA ARG A 364 8.96 19.58 14.60
C ARG A 364 7.75 18.89 14.01
N LEU A 365 7.59 19.11 12.72
CA LEU A 365 6.59 18.44 11.90
C LEU A 365 7.31 17.77 10.73
N LEU A 366 7.24 16.43 10.66
CA LEU A 366 7.57 15.72 9.44
C LEU A 366 6.42 15.92 8.48
N LEU A 367 6.69 16.70 7.45
CA LEU A 367 5.84 16.78 6.29
C LEU A 367 6.20 15.58 5.44
N VAL A 368 5.26 14.65 5.38
CA VAL A 368 5.32 13.47 4.52
C VAL A 368 3.98 13.45 3.81
N GLY A 369 3.97 13.35 2.48
CA GLY A 369 2.73 13.45 1.68
C GLY A 369 2.24 14.87 1.39
N PHE A 370 2.91 15.90 1.92
CA PHE A 370 2.91 17.24 1.31
C PHE A 370 4.13 17.37 0.41
N GLU A 371 5.30 17.15 1.00
CA GLU A 371 6.62 16.93 0.42
C GLU A 371 7.36 16.04 1.43
N ILE A 372 8.68 15.80 1.34
CA ILE A 372 9.43 15.01 2.33
C ILE A 372 10.51 15.90 2.97
N TYR A 373 10.19 16.51 4.12
CA TYR A 373 11.12 17.29 4.94
C TYR A 373 10.62 17.50 6.37
N ALA A 374 11.49 17.95 7.27
CA ALA A 374 11.10 18.37 8.62
C ALA A 374 11.01 19.90 8.69
N LEU A 375 9.84 20.38 9.13
CA LEU A 375 9.59 21.79 9.37
C LEU A 375 9.77 22.12 10.86
N ASP A 376 10.53 23.17 11.16
CA ASP A 376 10.58 23.74 12.51
C ASP A 376 9.30 24.55 12.74
N THR A 377 8.53 24.12 13.75
CA THR A 377 7.25 24.72 14.12
C THR A 377 7.32 25.46 15.47
N SER A 378 8.52 25.62 16.05
CA SER A 378 8.73 26.29 17.36
C SER A 378 8.28 27.75 17.37
N THR A 379 8.29 28.41 16.21
CA THR A 379 7.89 29.82 16.05
C THR A 379 6.46 29.97 15.51
N VAL A 380 5.74 28.87 15.30
CA VAL A 380 4.40 28.89 14.74
C VAL A 380 3.41 29.30 15.83
N THR A 381 2.82 30.49 15.69
CA THR A 381 1.89 31.04 16.68
C THR A 381 0.52 31.34 16.09
N PRO A 382 -0.56 31.13 16.86
CA PRO A 382 -1.90 31.51 16.43
C PRO A 382 -2.02 33.03 16.30
N MET A 383 -2.68 33.49 15.25
CA MET A 383 -3.08 34.87 15.03
C MET A 383 -4.59 34.93 14.73
N LEU A 384 -5.19 36.09 15.03
CA LEU A 384 -6.55 36.33 14.58
C LEU A 384 -6.57 36.34 13.04
N PRO A 385 -7.65 35.86 12.40
CA PRO A 385 -7.80 35.91 10.95
C PRO A 385 -7.59 37.35 10.45
N GLY A 386 -6.62 37.54 9.55
CA GLY A 386 -6.23 38.85 9.01
C GLY A 386 -4.97 38.76 8.14
N ASP A 387 -4.60 39.88 7.51
CA ASP A 387 -3.44 39.95 6.61
C ASP A 387 -2.13 39.94 7.39
N ALA A 388 -1.59 38.75 7.63
CA ALA A 388 -0.23 38.59 8.09
C ALA A 388 0.69 38.34 6.89
N ASP A 389 1.81 39.06 6.84
CA ASP A 389 2.86 38.84 5.84
C ASP A 389 3.33 37.38 5.86
N CYS A 390 3.70 36.87 4.69
CA CYS A 390 4.29 35.55 4.59
C CYS A 390 5.63 35.52 5.33
N GLN A 391 5.75 34.60 6.28
CA GLN A 391 6.94 34.39 7.08
C GLN A 391 7.74 33.19 6.57
N SER A 392 8.99 33.09 6.99
CA SER A 392 9.88 31.98 6.66
C SER A 392 9.98 31.03 7.85
N LEU A 393 9.82 29.73 7.59
CA LEU A 393 10.09 28.67 8.58
C LEU A 393 11.33 27.88 8.18
N PRO A 394 12.26 27.62 9.13
CA PRO A 394 13.34 26.69 8.90
C PRO A 394 12.79 25.32 8.49
N CYS A 395 13.30 24.81 7.38
CA CYS A 395 13.00 23.51 6.85
C CYS A 395 14.33 22.78 6.63
N TYR A 396 14.38 21.49 6.95
CA TYR A 396 15.55 20.71 6.63
C TYR A 396 15.22 19.40 5.91
N PHE A 397 16.06 19.11 4.91
CA PHE A 397 15.92 17.99 4.01
C PHE A 397 16.91 16.91 4.41
N TRP A 398 16.38 15.83 5.00
CA TRP A 398 17.18 14.64 5.26
C TRP A 398 17.12 13.72 4.06
N PRO A 399 18.23 13.02 3.73
CA PRO A 399 18.18 11.92 2.80
C PRO A 399 17.28 10.80 3.34
N LYS A 400 16.86 9.89 2.47
CA LYS A 400 16.28 8.62 2.88
C LYS A 400 17.20 7.95 3.92
N PRO A 401 16.66 7.42 5.04
CA PRO A 401 17.47 6.72 6.03
C PRO A 401 18.30 5.62 5.35
N GLU A 402 19.60 5.56 5.68
CA GLU A 402 20.47 4.51 5.17
C GLU A 402 20.01 3.16 5.72
N LEU A 403 19.91 2.17 4.83
CA LEU A 403 19.53 0.82 5.16
C LEU A 403 20.77 0.00 5.51
N VAL A 404 20.87 -0.43 6.77
CA VAL A 404 21.93 -1.28 7.29
C VAL A 404 21.53 -2.74 7.13
N MET A 405 22.32 -3.48 6.36
CA MET A 405 22.19 -4.92 6.15
C MET A 405 23.39 -5.64 6.77
N SER A 406 23.18 -6.89 7.21
CA SER A 406 24.28 -7.81 7.47
C SER A 406 25.00 -8.18 6.17
N GLU A 407 26.23 -8.68 6.27
CA GLU A 407 27.01 -9.16 5.12
C GLU A 407 26.26 -10.26 4.34
N GLN A 408 25.62 -11.19 5.07
CA GLN A 408 24.81 -12.26 4.48
C GLN A 408 23.61 -11.71 3.69
N GLN A 409 22.87 -10.74 4.24
CA GLN A 409 21.77 -10.07 3.54
C GLN A 409 22.29 -9.34 2.31
N SER A 410 23.35 -8.54 2.44
CA SER A 410 23.93 -7.79 1.32
C SER A 410 24.34 -8.69 0.15
N LEU A 411 24.94 -9.86 0.43
CA LEU A 411 25.30 -10.85 -0.58
C LEU A 411 24.08 -11.53 -1.23
N ALA A 412 23.06 -11.86 -0.44
CA ALA A 412 21.82 -12.47 -0.95
C ALA A 412 21.06 -11.53 -1.93
N HIS A 413 21.19 -10.22 -1.73
CA HIS A 413 20.50 -9.19 -2.53
C HIS A 413 21.28 -8.72 -3.78
N GLY A 414 22.54 -9.14 -3.97
CA GLY A 414 23.35 -8.79 -5.16
C GLY A 414 23.35 -9.88 -6.25
N GLU A 415 23.82 -9.55 -7.46
CA GLU A 415 24.03 -10.52 -8.55
C GLU A 415 25.00 -11.66 -8.16
N ALA A 416 25.91 -11.37 -7.21
CA ALA A 416 26.83 -12.36 -6.63
C ALA A 416 26.13 -13.51 -5.88
N GLY A 417 24.83 -13.39 -5.61
CA GLY A 417 23.99 -14.44 -4.99
C GLY A 417 23.39 -15.46 -5.96
N LEU A 418 23.52 -15.27 -7.27
CA LEU A 418 22.96 -16.16 -8.30
C LEU A 418 23.90 -17.35 -8.59
N ASN A 419 23.33 -18.55 -8.71
CA ASN A 419 24.06 -19.72 -9.18
C ASN A 419 23.95 -19.83 -10.70
N ILE A 420 24.99 -19.35 -11.39
CA ILE A 420 25.07 -19.38 -12.85
C ILE A 420 25.82 -20.65 -13.30
N ILE A 421 25.20 -21.43 -14.19
CA ILE A 421 25.80 -22.57 -14.89
C ILE A 421 25.94 -22.22 -16.37
N GLU A 422 27.15 -22.35 -16.89
CA GLU A 422 27.50 -22.05 -18.27
C GLU A 422 27.44 -23.34 -19.10
N ALA A 423 26.45 -23.44 -19.98
CA ALA A 423 26.28 -24.54 -20.91
C ALA A 423 26.88 -24.22 -22.29
N ASP A 424 27.28 -25.23 -23.05
CA ASP A 424 27.72 -24.99 -24.43
C ASP A 424 26.54 -24.59 -25.33
N TYR A 425 25.41 -25.31 -25.26
CA TYR A 425 24.21 -25.04 -26.05
C TYR A 425 22.95 -25.61 -25.39
N LEU A 426 22.02 -24.77 -24.94
CA LEU A 426 20.87 -25.21 -24.12
C LEU A 426 19.81 -26.01 -24.90
N GLU A 427 19.81 -25.97 -26.23
CA GLU A 427 18.89 -26.77 -27.05
C GLU A 427 19.32 -28.25 -27.20
N LEU A 428 20.55 -28.60 -26.82
CA LEU A 428 21.08 -29.97 -26.95
C LEU A 428 20.87 -30.77 -25.67
N GLY A 429 20.20 -31.93 -25.77
CA GLY A 429 19.90 -32.80 -24.63
C GLY A 429 21.12 -33.24 -23.83
N GLU A 430 22.26 -33.47 -24.48
CA GLU A 430 23.52 -33.81 -23.80
C GLU A 430 24.11 -32.65 -22.96
N CYS A 431 23.97 -31.41 -23.45
CA CYS A 431 24.36 -30.20 -22.73
C CYS A 431 23.43 -29.93 -21.54
N LEU A 432 22.12 -30.19 -21.70
CA LEU A 432 21.15 -30.15 -20.60
C LEU A 432 21.51 -31.15 -19.49
N LEU A 433 21.82 -32.40 -19.85
CA LEU A 433 22.24 -33.44 -18.91
C LEU A 433 23.56 -33.08 -18.20
N ALA A 434 24.53 -32.48 -18.91
CA ALA A 434 25.79 -32.02 -18.32
C ALA A 434 25.55 -30.88 -17.31
N SER A 435 24.72 -29.90 -17.67
CA SER A 435 24.36 -28.77 -16.80
C SER A 435 23.60 -29.24 -15.56
N ALA A 436 22.72 -30.23 -15.70
CA ALA A 436 22.01 -30.84 -14.59
C ALA A 436 22.95 -31.57 -13.61
N LYS A 437 23.98 -32.26 -14.13
CA LYS A 437 25.02 -32.88 -13.27
C LYS A 437 25.83 -31.83 -12.50
N GLU A 438 26.12 -30.70 -13.13
CA GLU A 438 26.80 -29.59 -12.44
C GLU A 438 25.92 -29.00 -11.34
N MET A 439 24.63 -28.78 -11.62
CA MET A 439 23.64 -28.35 -10.63
C MET A 439 23.59 -29.32 -9.44
N VAL A 440 23.50 -30.63 -9.69
CA VAL A 440 23.57 -31.67 -8.65
C VAL A 440 24.88 -31.62 -7.86
N SER A 441 26.02 -31.41 -8.53
CA SER A 441 27.33 -31.29 -7.87
C SER A 441 27.40 -30.08 -6.94
N ARG A 442 26.86 -28.93 -7.35
CA ARG A 442 26.81 -27.71 -6.54
C ARG A 442 25.82 -27.86 -5.38
N LEU A 443 24.69 -28.53 -5.60
CA LEU A 443 23.74 -28.89 -4.53
C LEU A 443 24.34 -29.87 -3.51
N ALA A 444 25.30 -30.71 -3.90
CA ALA A 444 26.03 -31.54 -2.95
C ALA A 444 27.00 -30.73 -2.06
N ASP A 445 27.36 -29.51 -2.46
CA ASP A 445 28.17 -28.54 -1.72
C ASP A 445 27.38 -27.25 -1.45
N LEU A 446 26.18 -27.43 -0.90
CA LEU A 446 25.27 -26.33 -0.57
C LEU A 446 25.87 -25.23 0.31
N PRO A 447 26.72 -25.51 1.34
CA PRO A 447 27.33 -24.45 2.14
C PRO A 447 28.13 -23.43 1.32
N ASN A 448 28.70 -23.83 0.18
CA ASN A 448 29.44 -22.94 -0.71
C ASN A 448 28.57 -22.32 -1.82
N SER A 449 27.50 -23.02 -2.22
CA SER A 449 26.63 -22.65 -3.34
C SER A 449 25.43 -21.78 -2.93
N ALA A 450 24.90 -21.97 -1.71
CA ALA A 450 23.87 -21.11 -1.14
C ALA A 450 24.49 -19.81 -0.60
N LYS A 451 23.82 -18.67 -0.82
CA LYS A 451 24.24 -17.36 -0.30
C LYS A 451 23.13 -16.81 0.60
N GLY A 452 23.31 -16.96 1.91
CA GLY A 452 22.25 -16.70 2.88
C GLY A 452 21.07 -17.66 2.65
N GLU A 453 19.86 -17.12 2.52
CA GLU A 453 18.65 -17.89 2.23
C GLU A 453 18.39 -18.06 0.71
N ARG A 454 19.28 -17.59 -0.16
CA ARG A 454 19.10 -17.64 -1.61
C ARG A 454 19.82 -18.83 -2.25
N LEU A 455 19.07 -19.57 -3.07
CA LEU A 455 19.53 -20.60 -3.98
C LEU A 455 18.72 -20.55 -5.28
N GLU A 456 19.08 -19.61 -6.15
CA GLU A 456 18.44 -19.40 -7.45
C GLU A 456 19.39 -19.78 -8.59
N TRP A 457 18.85 -20.45 -9.61
CA TRP A 457 19.60 -20.99 -10.74
C TRP A 457 19.38 -20.19 -12.02
N ARG A 458 20.48 -19.92 -12.72
CA ARG A 458 20.49 -19.37 -14.08
C ARG A 458 21.38 -20.24 -14.97
N PHE A 459 20.93 -20.45 -16.20
CA PHE A 459 21.65 -21.24 -17.19
C PHE A 459 21.93 -20.40 -18.41
N ASN A 460 23.20 -20.20 -18.71
CA ASN A 460 23.62 -19.40 -19.85
C ASN A 460 24.17 -20.32 -20.94
N ASP A 461 24.03 -19.94 -22.20
CA ASP A 461 24.76 -20.57 -23.30
C ASP A 461 25.66 -19.61 -24.07
N ARG A 462 26.49 -20.17 -24.95
CA ARG A 462 27.44 -19.40 -25.77
C ARG A 462 26.78 -18.53 -26.83
N ASN A 463 25.49 -18.71 -27.10
CA ASN A 463 24.73 -17.83 -27.99
C ASN A 463 24.21 -16.59 -27.27
N GLY A 464 24.41 -16.50 -25.96
CA GLY A 464 23.86 -15.44 -25.12
C GLY A 464 22.41 -15.69 -24.70
N SER A 465 21.92 -16.93 -24.81
CA SER A 465 20.63 -17.30 -24.23
C SER A 465 20.78 -17.41 -22.71
N GLU A 466 19.83 -16.86 -21.97
CA GLU A 466 19.73 -16.99 -20.52
C GLU A 466 18.41 -17.67 -20.19
N TRP A 467 18.48 -18.83 -19.52
CA TRP A 467 17.33 -19.61 -19.11
C TRP A 467 17.19 -19.62 -17.58
N THR A 468 15.95 -19.47 -17.13
CA THR A 468 15.51 -19.68 -15.75
C THR A 468 15.47 -21.17 -15.40
N GLU A 469 15.40 -21.50 -14.09
CA GLU A 469 15.15 -22.87 -13.62
C GLU A 469 13.95 -23.51 -14.35
N ALA A 470 12.82 -22.81 -14.43
CA ALA A 470 11.61 -23.31 -15.07
C ALA A 470 11.82 -23.70 -16.55
N GLN A 471 12.48 -22.85 -17.33
CA GLN A 471 12.76 -23.12 -18.75
C GLN A 471 13.71 -24.30 -18.92
N PHE A 472 14.78 -24.34 -18.11
CA PHE A 472 15.75 -25.42 -18.13
C PHE A 472 15.12 -26.77 -17.76
N VAL A 473 14.35 -26.82 -16.67
CA VAL A 473 13.68 -28.03 -16.19
C VAL A 473 12.65 -28.53 -17.19
N ALA A 474 11.85 -27.63 -17.79
CA ALA A 474 10.85 -28.02 -18.78
C ALA A 474 11.47 -28.67 -20.03
N ALA A 475 12.66 -28.22 -20.43
CA ALA A 475 13.42 -28.84 -21.52
C ALA A 475 14.09 -30.16 -21.08
N LEU A 476 14.62 -30.22 -19.85
CA LEU A 476 15.34 -31.38 -19.35
C LEU A 476 14.44 -32.58 -19.03
N ILE A 477 13.23 -32.37 -18.49
CA ILE A 477 12.35 -33.46 -18.04
C ILE A 477 11.96 -34.42 -19.16
N VAL A 478 11.97 -33.96 -20.42
CA VAL A 478 11.67 -34.78 -21.61
C VAL A 478 12.89 -35.51 -22.18
N VAL A 479 14.10 -35.23 -21.67
CA VAL A 479 15.34 -35.89 -22.09
C VAL A 479 15.53 -37.18 -21.28
N PRO A 480 15.86 -38.32 -21.91
CA PRO A 480 16.16 -39.56 -21.18
C PRO A 480 17.27 -39.36 -20.14
N GLY A 481 17.00 -39.72 -18.88
CA GLY A 481 17.92 -39.48 -17.75
C GLY A 481 17.73 -38.13 -17.04
N GLY A 482 16.89 -37.23 -17.59
CA GLY A 482 16.67 -35.89 -17.05
C GLY A 482 15.87 -35.91 -15.74
N ALA A 483 14.77 -36.68 -15.70
CA ALA A 483 13.94 -36.81 -14.50
C ALA A 483 14.71 -37.40 -13.31
N GLU A 484 15.61 -38.36 -13.56
CA GLU A 484 16.48 -38.95 -12.53
C GLU A 484 17.46 -37.92 -11.95
N LEU A 485 18.06 -37.07 -12.77
CA LEU A 485 18.97 -36.01 -12.30
C LEU A 485 18.22 -34.92 -11.53
N LEU A 486 17.01 -34.57 -11.97
CA LEU A 486 16.14 -33.63 -11.25
C LEU A 486 15.72 -34.19 -9.88
N ALA A 487 15.39 -35.47 -9.81
CA ALA A 487 15.09 -36.14 -8.55
C ALA A 487 16.34 -36.19 -7.64
N GLU A 488 17.53 -36.44 -8.20
CA GLU A 488 18.78 -36.38 -7.44
C GLU A 488 19.04 -34.97 -6.88
N ALA A 489 18.80 -33.92 -7.66
CA ALA A 489 18.92 -32.54 -7.19
C ALA A 489 18.04 -32.26 -5.96
N VAL A 490 16.78 -32.71 -5.99
CA VAL A 490 15.85 -32.60 -4.85
C VAL A 490 16.36 -33.40 -3.64
N GLU A 491 16.90 -34.60 -3.83
CA GLU A 491 17.51 -35.38 -2.75
C GLU A 491 18.72 -34.69 -2.12
N LYS A 492 19.58 -34.04 -2.93
CA LYS A 492 20.72 -33.27 -2.40
C LYS A 492 20.26 -32.09 -1.56
N LEU A 493 19.23 -31.37 -2.02
CA LEU A 493 18.62 -30.29 -1.25
C LEU A 493 18.05 -30.83 0.08
N LEU A 494 17.25 -31.90 0.06
CA LEU A 494 16.64 -32.49 1.25
C LEU A 494 17.65 -32.99 2.30
N ALA A 495 18.89 -33.27 1.90
CA ALA A 495 19.96 -33.68 2.80
C ALA A 495 20.58 -32.51 3.58
N TYR A 496 20.33 -31.26 3.19
CA TYR A 496 20.87 -30.08 3.84
C TYR A 496 20.01 -29.67 5.04
N PRO A 497 20.59 -29.50 6.26
CA PRO A 497 19.82 -29.24 7.48
C PRO A 497 18.90 -28.01 7.40
N ASP A 498 19.35 -26.96 6.73
CA ASP A 498 18.61 -25.70 6.60
C ASP A 498 17.90 -25.56 5.24
N ALA A 499 17.63 -26.67 4.54
CA ALA A 499 17.03 -26.63 3.22
C ALA A 499 15.65 -25.95 3.17
N ALA A 500 14.91 -25.97 4.28
CA ALA A 500 13.63 -25.32 4.43
C ALA A 500 13.71 -23.78 4.36
N SER A 501 14.87 -23.17 4.65
CA SER A 501 15.06 -21.72 4.57
C SER A 501 15.51 -21.24 3.18
N LEU A 502 15.94 -22.14 2.28
CA LEU A 502 16.44 -21.76 0.96
C LEU A 502 15.34 -21.41 -0.04
N ARG A 503 15.59 -20.40 -0.90
CA ARG A 503 14.64 -19.82 -1.85
C ARG A 503 15.19 -19.76 -3.28
N SER A 504 14.36 -20.08 -4.27
CA SER A 504 14.63 -19.84 -5.70
C SER A 504 13.86 -18.59 -6.12
N GLY A 505 14.57 -17.48 -6.31
CA GLY A 505 13.97 -16.17 -6.51
C GLY A 505 13.15 -15.67 -5.31
N ALA A 506 12.16 -14.85 -5.61
CA ALA A 506 11.30 -14.11 -4.71
C ALA A 506 10.41 -14.95 -3.78
N ASP A 507 9.76 -15.96 -4.38
CA ASP A 507 8.47 -16.48 -3.89
C ASP A 507 8.44 -17.99 -3.75
N LYS A 508 9.50 -18.65 -4.24
CA LYS A 508 9.51 -20.08 -4.40
C LYS A 508 10.53 -20.72 -3.47
N PRO A 509 10.19 -21.84 -2.83
CA PRO A 509 11.21 -22.63 -2.17
C PRO A 509 12.25 -23.08 -3.21
N ALA A 510 13.49 -23.28 -2.76
CA ALA A 510 14.55 -23.74 -3.65
C ALA A 510 14.13 -25.01 -4.41
N LEU A 511 14.36 -25.05 -5.73
CA LEU A 511 13.99 -26.16 -6.62
C LEU A 511 12.48 -26.37 -6.83
N SER A 512 11.66 -25.34 -6.63
CA SER A 512 10.20 -25.43 -6.79
C SER A 512 9.75 -25.85 -8.19
N ASP A 513 10.40 -25.34 -9.25
CA ASP A 513 10.02 -25.63 -10.63
C ASP A 513 10.46 -27.06 -10.99
N THR A 514 11.59 -27.49 -10.46
CA THR A 514 12.05 -28.89 -10.48
C THR A 514 10.99 -29.83 -9.86
N VAL A 515 10.52 -29.52 -8.65
CA VAL A 515 9.49 -30.29 -7.95
C VAL A 515 8.16 -30.32 -8.71
N LEU A 516 7.76 -29.18 -9.31
CA LEU A 516 6.55 -29.10 -10.13
C LEU A 516 6.65 -29.97 -11.40
N ALA A 517 7.80 -30.01 -12.06
CA ALA A 517 8.01 -30.85 -13.23
C ALA A 517 7.94 -32.34 -12.88
N LEU A 518 8.61 -32.77 -11.80
CA LEU A 518 8.55 -34.15 -11.30
C LEU A 518 7.12 -34.55 -10.90
N ALA A 519 6.34 -33.61 -10.33
CA ALA A 519 4.93 -33.84 -10.00
C ALA A 519 4.07 -34.18 -11.22
N GLY A 520 4.40 -33.57 -12.36
CA GLY A 520 3.73 -33.80 -13.64
C GLY A 520 4.17 -35.07 -14.37
N ASP A 521 5.33 -35.64 -14.04
CA ASP A 521 5.97 -36.71 -14.81
C ASP A 521 5.48 -38.13 -14.43
N ASP A 522 6.16 -38.82 -13.51
CA ASP A 522 5.82 -40.19 -13.06
C ASP A 522 5.31 -40.22 -11.61
N ILE A 523 4.34 -41.11 -11.33
CA ILE A 523 3.81 -41.37 -10.00
C ILE A 523 4.87 -41.92 -9.02
N ALA A 524 5.96 -42.50 -9.55
CA ALA A 524 7.07 -43.01 -8.76
C ALA A 524 7.76 -41.93 -7.91
N TYR A 525 7.69 -40.65 -8.29
CA TYR A 525 8.33 -39.55 -7.55
C TYR A 525 7.51 -39.04 -6.36
N LEU A 526 6.24 -39.41 -6.21
CA LEU A 526 5.39 -38.90 -5.12
C LEU A 526 5.99 -39.05 -3.70
N PRO A 527 6.68 -40.15 -3.33
CA PRO A 527 7.33 -40.25 -2.02
C PRO A 527 8.44 -39.19 -1.80
N LEU A 528 9.20 -38.86 -2.84
CA LEU A 528 10.21 -37.81 -2.79
C LEU A 528 9.54 -36.43 -2.61
N LEU A 529 8.47 -36.19 -3.36
CA LEU A 529 7.71 -34.95 -3.26
C LEU A 529 7.07 -34.79 -1.88
N ALA A 530 6.55 -35.86 -1.28
CA ALA A 530 6.03 -35.82 0.09
C ALA A 530 7.11 -35.40 1.08
N ARG A 531 8.33 -35.94 0.98
CA ARG A 531 9.46 -35.51 1.84
C ARG A 531 9.80 -34.04 1.64
N TYR A 532 9.84 -33.57 0.40
CA TYR A 532 10.06 -32.17 0.09
C TYR A 532 8.95 -31.26 0.67
N PHE A 533 7.68 -31.66 0.55
CA PHE A 533 6.58 -30.89 1.14
C PHE A 533 6.59 -30.91 2.66
N ASN A 534 7.01 -32.01 3.30
CA ASN A 534 7.21 -32.07 4.75
C ASN A 534 8.36 -31.18 5.23
N MET A 535 9.45 -31.06 4.45
CA MET A 535 10.54 -30.12 4.75
C MET A 535 10.02 -28.67 4.79
N LEU A 536 9.02 -28.34 3.98
CA LEU A 536 8.43 -27.00 3.92
C LEU A 536 7.30 -26.75 4.94
N ALA A 537 6.90 -27.75 5.73
CA ALA A 537 5.76 -27.66 6.63
C ALA A 537 5.87 -26.48 7.63
N ASP A 538 7.10 -26.18 8.05
CA ASP A 538 7.42 -25.17 9.06
C ASP A 538 8.07 -23.90 8.45
N GLY A 539 8.06 -23.73 7.12
CA GLY A 539 8.79 -22.67 6.42
C GLY A 539 7.98 -21.90 5.36
N PRO A 540 8.39 -20.66 5.00
CA PRO A 540 7.86 -19.93 3.86
C PRO A 540 8.05 -20.72 2.55
N GLY A 541 6.98 -20.93 1.76
CA GLY A 541 7.06 -21.55 0.42
C GLY A 541 6.02 -22.62 0.09
N ALA A 542 5.28 -23.12 1.09
CA ALA A 542 4.22 -24.12 0.90
C ALA A 542 3.09 -23.66 -0.05
N ALA A 543 2.83 -22.34 -0.11
CA ALA A 543 1.75 -21.75 -0.91
C ALA A 543 1.90 -22.01 -2.41
N PHE A 544 3.13 -21.94 -2.95
CA PHE A 544 3.38 -22.25 -4.36
C PHE A 544 2.94 -23.68 -4.70
N HIS A 545 3.32 -24.65 -3.87
CA HIS A 545 2.99 -26.05 -4.10
C HIS A 545 1.52 -26.37 -3.86
N GLN A 546 0.85 -25.68 -2.94
CA GLN A 546 -0.60 -25.76 -2.75
C GLN A 546 -1.38 -25.28 -3.99
N GLN A 547 -0.92 -24.22 -4.64
CA GLN A 547 -1.60 -23.63 -5.80
C GLN A 547 -1.28 -24.38 -7.11
N HIS A 548 -0.06 -24.89 -7.26
CA HIS A 548 0.43 -25.41 -8.55
C HIS A 548 0.64 -26.93 -8.53
N SER A 549 1.46 -27.43 -7.60
CA SER A 549 1.88 -28.85 -7.61
C SER A 549 0.79 -29.81 -7.13
N VAL A 550 0.10 -29.50 -6.02
CA VAL A 550 -0.94 -30.38 -5.46
C VAL A 550 -2.13 -30.55 -6.42
N PRO A 551 -2.68 -29.49 -7.05
CA PRO A 551 -3.74 -29.63 -8.05
C PRO A 551 -3.29 -30.42 -9.28
N LEU A 552 -2.03 -30.25 -9.72
CA LEU A 552 -1.48 -31.01 -10.84
C LEU A 552 -1.39 -32.51 -10.51
N ILE A 553 -0.89 -32.87 -9.32
CA ILE A 553 -0.81 -34.26 -8.85
C ILE A 553 -2.20 -34.88 -8.78
N GLN A 554 -3.18 -34.16 -8.21
CA GLN A 554 -4.57 -34.62 -8.13
C GLN A 554 -5.14 -34.86 -9.53
N ARG A 555 -4.92 -33.94 -10.48
CA ARG A 555 -5.40 -34.06 -11.86
C ARG A 555 -4.76 -35.24 -12.62
N ARG A 556 -3.45 -35.47 -12.46
CA ARG A 556 -2.71 -36.51 -13.18
C ARG A 556 -2.81 -37.91 -12.57
N HIS A 557 -2.84 -38.00 -11.23
CA HIS A 557 -2.67 -39.25 -10.49
C HIS A 557 -3.86 -39.61 -9.59
N GLY A 558 -4.81 -38.70 -9.36
CA GLY A 558 -5.95 -38.91 -8.48
C GLY A 558 -7.03 -39.86 -9.02
N GLN A 559 -7.01 -40.20 -10.31
CA GLN A 559 -8.00 -41.08 -10.95
C GLN A 559 -7.38 -42.45 -11.35
N GLY A 560 -8.06 -43.55 -10.97
CA GLY A 560 -7.70 -44.93 -11.34
C GLY A 560 -7.37 -45.86 -10.15
N LEU A 561 -7.78 -47.13 -10.22
CA LEU A 561 -7.73 -48.10 -9.10
C LEU A 561 -6.33 -48.33 -8.51
N LEU A 562 -5.30 -48.56 -9.34
CA LEU A 562 -3.91 -48.80 -8.90
C LEU A 562 -3.20 -47.52 -8.46
N LYS A 563 -3.35 -46.43 -9.22
CA LYS A 563 -2.82 -45.10 -8.89
C LYS A 563 -3.39 -44.58 -7.56
N SER A 564 -4.63 -44.96 -7.22
CA SER A 564 -5.29 -44.56 -5.98
C SER A 564 -4.59 -45.01 -4.69
N ARG A 565 -3.72 -46.04 -4.70
CA ARG A 565 -3.02 -46.48 -3.47
C ARG A 565 -1.78 -45.65 -3.16
N GLN A 566 -0.94 -45.40 -4.16
CA GLN A 566 0.24 -44.54 -4.01
C GLN A 566 -0.18 -43.09 -3.77
N TYR A 567 -1.17 -42.60 -4.52
CA TYR A 567 -1.75 -41.28 -4.29
C TYR A 567 -2.38 -41.13 -2.90
N ARG A 568 -3.13 -42.15 -2.41
CA ARG A 568 -3.68 -42.09 -1.03
C ARG A 568 -2.61 -42.07 0.05
N ARG A 569 -1.51 -42.83 -0.11
CA ARG A 569 -0.37 -42.78 0.82
C ARG A 569 0.29 -41.40 0.80
N PHE A 570 0.55 -40.88 -0.40
CA PHE A 570 1.06 -39.52 -0.57
C PHE A 570 0.20 -38.48 0.19
N VAL A 571 -1.12 -38.48 0.00
CA VAL A 571 -2.03 -37.55 0.71
C VAL A 571 -1.98 -37.72 2.23
N GLN A 572 -1.85 -38.95 2.73
CA GLN A 572 -1.70 -39.23 4.17
C GLN A 572 -0.38 -38.72 4.76
N ASP A 573 0.67 -38.68 3.94
CA ASP A 573 2.00 -38.24 4.33
C ASP A 573 2.19 -36.71 4.20
N LEU A 574 1.18 -35.96 3.74
CA LEU A 574 1.27 -34.50 3.59
C LEU A 574 0.95 -33.74 4.89
N PRO A 575 1.71 -32.68 5.20
CA PRO A 575 1.40 -31.80 6.32
C PRO A 575 0.19 -30.90 6.00
N TRP A 576 -0.58 -30.53 7.02
CA TRP A 576 -1.53 -29.42 6.91
C TRP A 576 -0.73 -28.09 6.88
N PRO A 577 -0.97 -27.16 5.93
CA PRO A 577 -2.15 -27.03 5.06
C PRO A 577 -1.96 -27.52 3.61
N ILE A 578 -0.87 -28.24 3.30
CA ILE A 578 -0.58 -28.71 1.92
C ILE A 578 -1.52 -29.84 1.49
N SER A 579 -2.02 -30.63 2.44
CA SER A 579 -2.95 -31.72 2.16
C SER A 579 -4.27 -31.20 1.56
N PRO A 580 -4.75 -31.73 0.42
CA PRO A 580 -6.05 -31.39 -0.13
C PRO A 580 -7.16 -31.89 0.81
N ALA A 581 -8.14 -31.01 1.10
CA ALA A 581 -9.29 -31.33 1.97
C ALA A 581 -10.15 -32.48 1.44
#